data_AF-A0A354RBV0-F1
#
_entry.id   AF-A0A354RBV0-F1
#
_cell.length_a   1.000
_cell.length_b   1.000
_cell.length_c   1.000
_cell.angle_alpha   90.00
_cell.angle_beta   90.00
_cell.angle_gamma   90.00
#
_symmetry.space_group_name_H-M   'P 1'
#
loop_
_entity.id
_entity.type
_entity.pdbx_description
1 polymer ?
#
loop_
_entity_poly.entity_id
_entity_poly.type
_entity_poly.pdbx_seq_one_letter_code
_entity_poly.pdbx_strand_id
1 'polypeptide(L)'
;EEVVELAGGTEDNAFLDFIRLERLDLDFRPVVKNLDFRQDSSFAVLSGDSVSVGFATSSIKNTVSLVGACERVGDYEWKENLSLADLIDEPMDLLPNVDLSYALVRRKLLNGSVICQSFAPKDILSKKSDFSLQKQDIIYFFSKEPRNEVIEGLLNDLRMQSHSGQPANIVRVSGIVHFPGEYPLTEKMTIKNLLDAAGGPKDSAYVIDAELTRTHVDSYQKSSVEHIRIDQSFMMASETNETKPFFLQPYDSLSIKPIPLWNEGESIEILGAVNFPGIYSIKSGETLRQIILRAGGLTNRAFIDGAIFSRENLRIKEDQQRVRLINQLESDLANATLAAANSDEASQAQAAAGAMLSRLKNTNSQGRMVINLGEIIKEDQNSDLSAKDGDRLFIPEIPYAVSVVGEVQFPTSHLYEKNLSREDYLNRSGGYTQNADEDRTFVVKANGSVLTNGATSWFAKGSKDNLIDAGDVIVVPLNVRQTRFLENLTYGTQIIYQLAVAAAAVNSF
;
A
#
# COMPACT_ATOMS: atom_id res chain seq x y z
N GLU A 1 -50.34 -19.24 39.50
CA GLU A 1 -50.05 -17.99 40.24
C GLU A 1 -49.10 -18.22 41.42
N GLU A 2 -49.47 -19.08 42.37
CA GLU A 2 -48.66 -19.42 43.57
C GLU A 2 -47.19 -19.78 43.27
N VAL A 3 -46.92 -20.55 42.22
CA VAL A 3 -45.54 -20.93 41.84
C VAL A 3 -44.69 -19.72 41.43
N VAL A 4 -45.29 -18.74 40.77
CA VAL A 4 -44.62 -17.50 40.37
C VAL A 4 -44.39 -16.61 41.60
N GLU A 5 -45.34 -16.54 42.52
CA GLU A 5 -45.17 -15.83 43.80
C GLU A 5 -44.06 -16.45 44.65
N LEU A 6 -44.00 -17.78 44.74
CA LEU A 6 -42.93 -18.51 45.43
C LEU A 6 -41.55 -18.27 44.82
N ALA A 7 -41.49 -18.00 43.51
CA ALA A 7 -40.27 -17.62 42.80
C ALA A 7 -39.87 -16.15 42.99
N GLY A 8 -40.67 -15.36 43.73
CA GLY A 8 -40.42 -13.94 43.97
C GLY A 8 -41.09 -12.99 42.97
N GLY A 9 -42.04 -13.48 42.16
CA GLY A 9 -42.73 -12.72 41.11
C GLY A 9 -42.07 -12.86 39.73
N THR A 10 -42.40 -11.94 38.83
CA THR A 10 -41.85 -11.88 37.47
C THR A 10 -41.04 -10.60 37.27
N GLU A 11 -40.00 -10.67 36.44
CA GLU A 11 -39.30 -9.48 35.95
C GLU A 11 -40.21 -8.61 35.06
N ASP A 12 -39.93 -7.30 34.96
CA ASP A 12 -40.74 -6.33 34.22
C ASP A 12 -40.86 -6.65 32.73
N ASN A 13 -39.88 -7.35 32.17
CA ASN A 13 -39.83 -7.80 30.79
C ASN A 13 -40.33 -9.25 30.62
N ALA A 14 -40.98 -9.86 31.60
CA ALA A 14 -41.49 -11.23 31.47
C ALA A 14 -42.64 -11.31 30.44
N PHE A 15 -42.61 -12.35 29.59
CA PHE A 15 -43.65 -12.63 28.61
C PHE A 15 -44.69 -13.58 29.19
N LEU A 16 -45.69 -13.01 29.85
CA LEU A 16 -46.69 -13.76 30.62
C LEU A 16 -47.77 -14.46 29.76
N ASP A 17 -47.86 -14.10 28.48
CA ASP A 17 -48.83 -14.72 27.56
C ASP A 17 -48.34 -16.10 27.05
N PHE A 18 -47.10 -16.51 27.37
CA PHE A 18 -46.53 -17.81 26.98
C PHE A 18 -45.55 -18.36 28.03
N ILE A 19 -46.08 -19.04 29.04
CA ILE A 19 -45.34 -19.75 30.08
C ILE A 19 -45.17 -21.21 29.68
N ARG A 20 -43.95 -21.73 29.73
CA ARG A 20 -43.65 -23.12 29.40
C ARG A 20 -43.62 -23.96 30.68
N LEU A 21 -44.56 -24.89 30.78
CA LEU A 21 -44.58 -25.95 31.79
C LEU A 21 -44.04 -27.24 31.19
N GLU A 22 -43.01 -27.82 31.80
CA GLU A 22 -42.47 -29.14 31.46
C GLU A 22 -42.79 -30.13 32.57
N ARG A 23 -43.44 -31.25 32.21
CA ARG A 23 -43.90 -32.30 33.14
C ARG A 23 -43.54 -33.68 32.60
N LEU A 24 -43.16 -34.60 33.46
CA LEU A 24 -42.99 -36.01 33.07
C LEU A 24 -44.34 -36.71 32.94
N ASP A 25 -44.55 -37.42 31.83
CA ASP A 25 -45.71 -38.29 31.65
C ASP A 25 -45.57 -39.62 32.41
N LEU A 26 -46.56 -40.52 32.24
CA LEU A 26 -46.59 -41.83 32.91
C LEU A 26 -45.43 -42.76 32.51
N ASP A 27 -44.79 -42.50 31.37
CA ASP A 27 -43.62 -43.24 30.87
C ASP A 27 -42.30 -42.50 31.20
N PHE A 28 -42.35 -41.51 32.10
CA PHE A 28 -41.23 -40.66 32.50
C PHE A 28 -40.61 -39.86 31.33
N ARG A 29 -41.41 -39.47 30.35
CA ARG A 29 -40.98 -38.62 29.22
C ARG A 29 -41.41 -37.17 29.45
N PRO A 30 -40.54 -36.18 29.16
CA PRO A 30 -40.90 -34.78 29.30
C PRO A 30 -41.94 -34.38 28.25
N VAL A 31 -43.03 -33.78 28.72
CA VAL A 31 -44.11 -33.20 27.94
C VAL A 31 -44.19 -31.71 28.26
N VAL A 32 -44.32 -30.90 27.20
CA VAL A 32 -44.42 -29.45 27.32
C VAL A 32 -45.85 -28.99 27.13
N LYS A 33 -46.30 -28.09 28.00
CA LYS A 33 -47.56 -27.36 27.87
C LYS A 33 -47.30 -25.85 27.96
N ASN A 34 -47.92 -25.10 27.05
CA ASN A 34 -47.89 -23.64 27.08
C ASN A 34 -49.10 -23.15 27.86
N LEU A 35 -48.88 -22.22 28.79
CA LEU A 35 -49.89 -21.59 29.65
C LEU A 35 -49.88 -20.09 29.43
N ASP A 36 -51.05 -19.46 29.46
CA ASP A 36 -51.19 -18.00 29.54
C ASP A 36 -51.41 -17.63 31.01
N PHE A 37 -50.57 -16.76 31.59
CA PHE A 37 -50.65 -16.44 33.02
C PHE A 37 -52.01 -15.90 33.45
N ARG A 38 -52.68 -15.12 32.59
CA ARG A 38 -53.98 -14.50 32.90
C ARG A 38 -55.13 -15.48 32.77
N GLN A 39 -55.05 -16.41 31.81
CA GLN A 39 -56.13 -17.37 31.55
C GLN A 39 -55.98 -18.66 32.36
N ASP A 40 -54.75 -19.09 32.63
CA ASP A 40 -54.40 -20.35 33.28
C ASP A 40 -53.84 -20.14 34.70
N SER A 41 -54.14 -19.02 35.35
CA SER A 41 -53.62 -18.69 36.70
C SER A 41 -53.93 -19.77 37.73
N SER A 42 -55.07 -20.46 37.59
CA SER A 42 -55.55 -21.56 38.42
C SER A 42 -55.12 -22.96 37.95
N PHE A 43 -54.22 -23.06 36.96
CA PHE A 43 -53.75 -24.35 36.46
C PHE A 43 -52.92 -25.07 37.54
N ALA A 44 -53.30 -26.32 37.85
CA ALA A 44 -52.63 -27.12 38.86
C ALA A 44 -51.25 -27.60 38.40
N VAL A 45 -50.21 -27.04 39.01
CA VAL A 45 -48.82 -27.50 38.90
C VAL A 45 -48.61 -28.69 39.83
N LEU A 46 -47.93 -29.73 39.35
CA LEU A 46 -47.67 -30.96 40.09
C LEU A 46 -46.21 -31.05 40.53
N SER A 47 -45.94 -31.92 41.49
CA SER A 47 -44.57 -32.23 41.90
C SER A 47 -43.76 -32.77 40.73
N GLY A 48 -42.59 -32.19 40.49
CA GLY A 48 -41.71 -32.54 39.38
C GLY A 48 -41.90 -31.68 38.13
N ASP A 49 -42.86 -30.75 38.13
CA ASP A 49 -43.01 -29.78 37.05
C ASP A 49 -41.89 -28.74 37.07
N SER A 50 -41.45 -28.34 35.88
CA SER A 50 -40.59 -27.19 35.66
C SER A 50 -41.35 -26.09 34.94
N VAL A 51 -41.53 -24.95 35.60
CA VAL A 51 -42.18 -23.76 35.01
C VAL A 51 -41.09 -22.78 34.59
N SER A 52 -41.12 -22.36 33.34
CA SER A 52 -40.22 -21.33 32.80
C SER A 52 -41.02 -20.22 32.14
N VAL A 53 -40.72 -18.98 32.51
CA VAL A 53 -41.32 -17.78 31.94
C VAL A 53 -40.29 -17.15 31.00
N GLY A 54 -40.69 -16.93 29.74
CA GLY A 54 -39.83 -16.28 28.76
C GLY A 54 -39.75 -14.78 28.97
N PHE A 55 -38.85 -14.10 28.25
CA PHE A 55 -38.76 -12.65 28.21
C PHE A 55 -39.44 -12.08 26.96
N ALA A 56 -40.00 -10.89 27.09
CA ALA A 56 -40.51 -10.10 25.99
C ALA A 56 -39.36 -9.82 25.00
N THR A 57 -39.67 -9.85 23.71
CA THR A 57 -38.67 -9.60 22.68
C THR A 57 -38.11 -8.18 22.78
N SER A 58 -36.79 -8.03 22.67
CA SER A 58 -36.12 -6.73 22.54
C SER A 58 -36.26 -6.11 21.14
N SER A 59 -36.89 -6.83 20.20
CA SER A 59 -37.03 -6.35 18.82
C SER A 59 -38.14 -5.30 18.70
N ILE A 60 -37.74 -4.06 18.48
CA ILE A 60 -38.66 -2.96 18.18
C ILE A 60 -39.11 -3.11 16.72
N LYS A 61 -40.40 -3.35 16.50
CA LYS A 61 -40.96 -3.58 15.15
C LYS A 61 -41.38 -2.31 14.41
N ASN A 62 -41.50 -1.19 15.12
CA ASN A 62 -42.03 0.06 14.58
C ASN A 62 -40.96 1.14 14.41
N THR A 63 -39.82 0.75 13.84
CA THR A 63 -38.68 1.66 13.68
C THR A 63 -38.23 1.79 12.24
N VAL A 64 -37.56 2.90 11.96
CA VAL A 64 -36.66 3.07 10.82
C VAL A 64 -35.30 3.47 11.36
N SER A 65 -34.22 2.96 10.78
CA SER A 65 -32.87 3.16 11.33
C SER A 65 -32.03 4.00 10.38
N LEU A 66 -31.42 5.07 10.88
CA LEU A 66 -30.41 5.84 10.14
C LEU A 66 -29.02 5.34 10.51
N VAL A 67 -28.18 5.05 9.52
CA VAL A 67 -26.82 4.51 9.66
C VAL A 67 -25.85 5.28 8.78
N GLY A 68 -24.62 5.47 9.29
CA GLY A 68 -23.50 6.04 8.53
C GLY A 68 -23.37 7.55 8.70
N ALA A 69 -23.08 8.26 7.61
CA ALA A 69 -22.66 9.66 7.59
C ALA A 69 -23.82 10.67 7.78
N CYS A 70 -24.55 10.54 8.89
CA CYS A 70 -25.58 11.47 9.34
C CYS A 70 -25.31 11.92 10.78
N GLU A 71 -25.77 13.11 11.17
CA GLU A 71 -25.53 13.67 12.51
C GLU A 71 -26.28 12.90 13.59
N ARG A 72 -27.50 12.45 13.29
CA ARG A 72 -28.40 11.79 14.25
C ARG A 72 -28.62 10.32 13.85
N VAL A 73 -27.58 9.51 13.99
CA VAL A 73 -27.64 8.05 13.80
C VAL A 73 -28.55 7.41 14.86
N GLY A 74 -29.36 6.42 14.49
CA GLY A 74 -30.18 5.67 15.44
C GLY A 74 -31.54 5.25 14.90
N ASP A 75 -32.37 4.73 15.81
CA ASP A 75 -33.72 4.26 15.53
C ASP A 75 -34.75 5.37 15.75
N TYR A 76 -35.63 5.55 14.76
CA TYR A 76 -36.73 6.52 14.76
C TYR A 76 -38.06 5.80 14.70
N GLU A 77 -39.09 6.39 15.31
CA GLU A 77 -40.44 5.86 15.26
C GLU A 77 -40.99 5.88 13.82
N TRP A 78 -41.42 4.73 13.32
CA TRP A 78 -42.15 4.68 12.06
C TRP A 78 -43.60 5.12 12.25
N LYS A 79 -44.09 5.97 11.33
CA LYS A 79 -45.51 6.40 11.25
C LYS A 79 -46.01 6.24 9.82
N GLU A 80 -47.33 6.16 9.68
CA GLU A 80 -47.96 6.15 8.37
C GLU A 80 -47.61 7.44 7.61
N ASN A 81 -47.20 7.31 6.35
CA ASN A 81 -46.70 8.38 5.48
C ASN A 81 -45.35 9.00 5.88
N LEU A 82 -44.56 8.37 6.75
CA LEU A 82 -43.19 8.81 7.02
C LEU A 82 -42.33 8.74 5.75
N SER A 83 -41.58 9.81 5.49
CA SER A 83 -40.69 9.96 4.35
C SER A 83 -39.24 10.22 4.76
N LEU A 84 -38.32 10.17 3.79
CA LEU A 84 -36.92 10.57 4.04
C LEU A 84 -36.79 12.07 4.32
N ALA A 85 -37.59 12.91 3.65
CA ALA A 85 -37.58 14.35 3.88
C ALA A 85 -37.99 14.72 5.32
N ASP A 86 -38.79 13.90 6.00
CA ASP A 86 -39.14 14.10 7.41
C ASP A 86 -37.98 13.82 8.37
N LEU A 87 -37.00 13.00 7.95
CA LEU A 87 -35.84 12.64 8.76
C LEU A 87 -34.62 13.53 8.46
N ILE A 88 -34.49 14.01 7.23
CA ILE A 88 -33.38 14.84 6.74
C ILE A 88 -33.98 15.96 5.89
N ASP A 89 -34.20 17.12 6.51
CA ASP A 89 -34.76 18.32 5.86
C ASP A 89 -33.65 19.34 5.55
N GLU A 90 -32.61 19.42 6.39
CA GLU A 90 -31.53 20.38 6.24
C GLU A 90 -30.18 19.71 5.94
N PRO A 91 -29.27 20.38 5.21
CA PRO A 91 -27.92 19.86 4.99
C PRO A 91 -27.15 19.56 6.28
N MET A 92 -27.49 20.23 7.37
CA MET A 92 -26.88 20.05 8.68
C MET A 92 -27.37 18.80 9.43
N ASP A 93 -28.35 18.07 8.90
CA ASP A 93 -28.71 16.73 9.40
C ASP A 93 -27.72 15.65 8.93
N LEU A 94 -26.84 15.99 7.98
CA LEU A 94 -25.81 15.13 7.42
C LEU A 94 -24.40 15.58 7.82
N LEU A 95 -23.45 14.64 7.90
CA LEU A 95 -22.05 14.98 8.17
C LEU A 95 -21.44 15.77 6.98
N PRO A 96 -20.45 16.66 7.22
CA PRO A 96 -19.83 17.47 6.16
C PRO A 96 -19.18 16.67 5.02
N ASN A 97 -18.76 15.43 5.27
CA ASN A 97 -18.10 14.55 4.31
C ASN A 97 -19.05 13.53 3.66
N VAL A 98 -20.37 13.69 3.82
CA VAL A 98 -21.38 12.81 3.20
C VAL A 98 -21.29 12.82 1.67
N ASP A 99 -21.53 11.67 1.05
CA ASP A 99 -21.73 11.56 -0.38
C ASP A 99 -23.18 11.88 -0.74
N LEU A 100 -23.38 13.05 -1.33
CA LEU A 100 -24.70 13.53 -1.75
C LEU A 100 -25.20 12.90 -3.06
N SER A 101 -24.38 12.12 -3.75
CA SER A 101 -24.74 11.47 -5.02
C SER A 101 -25.30 10.07 -4.82
N TYR A 102 -25.05 9.42 -3.68
CA TYR A 102 -25.51 8.06 -3.45
C TYR A 102 -25.76 7.75 -1.97
N ALA A 103 -26.95 7.21 -1.70
CA ALA A 103 -27.36 6.60 -0.45
C ALA A 103 -28.25 5.40 -0.74
N LEU A 104 -28.48 4.57 0.28
CA LEU A 104 -29.15 3.28 0.11
C LEU A 104 -30.22 3.06 1.18
N VAL A 105 -31.37 2.55 0.77
CA VAL A 105 -32.39 2.01 1.67
C VAL A 105 -32.40 0.49 1.55
N ARG A 106 -32.22 -0.18 2.68
CA ARG A 106 -32.42 -1.62 2.84
C ARG A 106 -33.83 -1.84 3.39
N ARG A 107 -34.66 -2.56 2.64
CA ARG A 107 -36.04 -2.87 3.01
C ARG A 107 -36.23 -4.36 3.16
N LYS A 108 -36.83 -4.78 4.29
CA LYS A 108 -37.21 -6.17 4.54
C LYS A 108 -38.68 -6.39 4.17
N LEU A 109 -38.92 -7.28 3.22
CA LEU A 109 -40.27 -7.66 2.78
C LEU A 109 -40.93 -8.64 3.76
N LEU A 110 -42.25 -8.79 3.63
CA LEU A 110 -43.06 -9.69 4.47
C LEU A 110 -42.61 -11.16 4.41
N ASN A 111 -42.04 -11.58 3.29
CA ASN A 111 -41.48 -12.93 3.10
C ASN A 111 -40.08 -13.10 3.73
N GLY A 112 -39.56 -12.07 4.40
CA GLY A 112 -38.24 -12.05 5.02
C GLY A 112 -37.09 -11.66 4.10
N SER A 113 -37.31 -11.57 2.79
CA SER A 113 -36.28 -11.16 1.83
C SER A 113 -35.98 -9.67 1.93
N VAL A 114 -34.74 -9.31 1.67
CA VAL A 114 -34.21 -7.95 1.65
C VAL A 114 -34.09 -7.48 0.21
N ILE A 115 -34.58 -6.27 -0.04
CA ILE A 115 -34.39 -5.53 -1.28
C ILE A 115 -33.68 -4.21 -0.99
N CYS A 116 -33.01 -3.67 -1.99
CA CYS A 116 -32.27 -2.42 -1.88
C CYS A 116 -32.79 -1.39 -2.88
N GLN A 117 -32.90 -0.15 -2.45
CA GLN A 117 -33.29 0.98 -3.28
C GLN A 117 -32.26 2.09 -3.10
N SER A 118 -31.75 2.64 -4.20
CA SER A 118 -30.77 3.73 -4.15
C SER A 118 -31.45 5.07 -4.37
N PHE A 119 -30.89 6.12 -3.78
CA PHE A 119 -31.33 7.50 -3.98
C PHE A 119 -30.13 8.44 -3.84
N ALA A 120 -30.28 9.69 -4.29
CA ALA A 120 -29.26 10.71 -4.09
C ALA A 120 -29.72 11.68 -2.99
N PRO A 121 -28.99 11.82 -1.86
CA PRO A 121 -29.36 12.73 -0.78
C PRO A 121 -29.60 14.17 -1.24
N LYS A 122 -28.85 14.66 -2.25
CA LYS A 122 -29.09 15.99 -2.85
C LYS A 122 -30.50 16.17 -3.41
N ASP A 123 -31.12 15.11 -3.94
CA ASP A 123 -32.44 15.19 -4.54
C ASP A 123 -33.55 15.25 -3.47
N ILE A 124 -33.29 14.69 -2.28
CA ILE A 124 -34.16 14.82 -1.08
C ILE A 124 -34.06 16.25 -0.53
N LEU A 125 -32.83 16.72 -0.28
CA LEU A 125 -32.58 18.08 0.25
C LEU A 125 -33.11 19.19 -0.67
N SER A 126 -33.08 18.98 -1.99
CA SER A 126 -33.64 19.91 -2.97
C SER A 126 -35.14 19.73 -3.24
N LYS A 127 -35.81 18.81 -2.53
CA LYS A 127 -37.24 18.49 -2.67
C LYS A 127 -37.64 18.11 -4.10
N LYS A 128 -36.69 17.58 -4.87
CA LYS A 128 -36.89 17.09 -6.24
C LYS A 128 -37.49 15.70 -6.25
N SER A 129 -37.14 14.89 -5.26
CA SER A 129 -37.67 13.55 -5.03
C SER A 129 -37.87 13.34 -3.55
N ASP A 130 -38.76 12.43 -3.19
CA ASP A 130 -38.92 11.97 -1.82
C ASP A 130 -39.17 10.46 -1.81
N PHE A 131 -38.95 9.83 -0.67
CA PHE A 131 -38.96 8.38 -0.52
C PHE A 131 -39.80 7.97 0.68
N SER A 132 -40.87 7.21 0.44
CA SER A 132 -41.73 6.70 1.51
C SER A 132 -41.07 5.51 2.23
N LEU A 133 -41.00 5.61 3.55
CA LEU A 133 -40.36 4.64 4.42
C LEU A 133 -41.36 3.61 4.96
N GLN A 134 -40.88 2.39 5.15
CA GLN A 134 -41.62 1.26 5.72
C GLN A 134 -41.00 0.84 7.05
N LYS A 135 -41.77 0.10 7.85
CA LYS A 135 -41.29 -0.48 9.10
C LYS A 135 -40.04 -1.32 8.84
N GLN A 136 -39.03 -1.13 9.68
CA GLN A 136 -37.74 -1.82 9.66
C GLN A 136 -36.84 -1.49 8.46
N ASP A 137 -37.12 -0.38 7.76
CA ASP A 137 -36.18 0.16 6.77
C ASP A 137 -34.90 0.63 7.47
N ILE A 138 -33.75 0.34 6.86
CA ILE A 138 -32.45 0.84 7.28
C ILE A 138 -31.90 1.73 6.16
N ILE A 139 -31.56 2.97 6.50
CA ILE A 139 -31.09 3.98 5.57
C ILE A 139 -29.61 4.22 5.82
N TYR A 140 -28.81 4.01 4.78
CA TYR A 140 -27.36 4.16 4.79
C TYR A 140 -26.96 5.45 4.09
N PHE A 141 -26.32 6.34 4.84
CA PHE A 141 -25.60 7.50 4.31
C PHE A 141 -24.10 7.18 4.27
N PHE A 142 -23.48 7.40 3.12
CA PHE A 142 -22.06 7.10 2.94
C PHE A 142 -21.22 8.37 3.08
N SER A 143 -20.04 8.25 3.68
CA SER A 143 -18.99 9.27 3.57
C SER A 143 -18.25 9.11 2.23
N LYS A 144 -17.39 10.08 1.90
CA LYS A 144 -16.41 9.97 0.81
C LYS A 144 -15.22 9.06 1.16
N GLU A 145 -15.50 7.90 1.74
CA GLU A 145 -14.54 6.87 2.16
C GLU A 145 -14.99 5.50 1.64
N PRO A 146 -14.12 4.46 1.70
CA PRO A 146 -14.50 3.12 1.27
C PRO A 146 -15.77 2.62 1.98
N ARG A 147 -16.77 2.25 1.19
CA ARG A 147 -18.12 1.94 1.69
C ARG A 147 -18.29 0.51 2.18
N ASN A 148 -17.32 -0.36 1.90
CA ASN A 148 -17.40 -1.81 2.11
C ASN A 148 -17.74 -2.18 3.54
N GLU A 149 -17.13 -1.52 4.53
CA GLU A 149 -17.35 -1.80 5.96
C GLU A 149 -18.81 -1.52 6.37
N VAL A 150 -19.40 -0.45 5.83
CA VAL A 150 -20.78 -0.03 6.15
C VAL A 150 -21.82 -0.98 5.57
N ILE A 151 -21.55 -1.53 4.37
CA ILE A 151 -22.50 -2.39 3.64
C ILE A 151 -22.20 -3.89 3.76
N GLU A 152 -21.14 -4.31 4.45
CA GLU A 152 -20.73 -5.72 4.50
C GLU A 152 -21.86 -6.62 5.04
N GLY A 153 -22.51 -6.21 6.13
CA GLY A 153 -23.66 -6.92 6.69
C GLY A 153 -24.81 -7.07 5.69
N LEU A 154 -25.10 -6.01 4.93
CA LEU A 154 -26.13 -6.03 3.89
C LEU A 154 -25.75 -6.95 2.72
N LEU A 155 -24.48 -6.91 2.28
CA LEU A 155 -24.00 -7.80 1.24
C LEU A 155 -24.10 -9.28 1.69
N ASN A 156 -23.83 -9.56 2.97
CA ASN A 156 -23.98 -10.89 3.54
C ASN A 156 -25.45 -11.36 3.55
N ASP A 157 -26.40 -10.49 3.92
CA ASP A 157 -27.83 -10.79 3.82
C ASP A 157 -28.22 -11.15 2.37
N LEU A 158 -27.77 -10.37 1.39
CA LEU A 158 -28.06 -10.60 -0.03
C LEU A 158 -27.42 -11.90 -0.56
N ARG A 159 -26.22 -12.25 -0.08
CA ARG A 159 -25.58 -13.54 -0.40
C ARG A 159 -26.35 -14.71 0.20
N MET A 160 -26.79 -14.60 1.46
CA MET A 160 -27.56 -15.66 2.14
C MET A 160 -28.94 -15.87 1.52
N GLN A 161 -29.51 -14.85 0.86
CA GLN A 161 -30.76 -14.96 0.11
C GLN A 161 -30.63 -15.71 -1.21
N SER A 162 -29.40 -15.94 -1.70
CA SER A 162 -29.21 -16.67 -2.95
C SER A 162 -29.47 -18.17 -2.79
N HIS A 163 -30.06 -18.78 -3.81
CA HIS A 163 -30.25 -20.22 -3.90
C HIS A 163 -30.15 -20.67 -5.36
N SER A 164 -30.19 -21.99 -5.60
CA SER A 164 -30.16 -22.52 -6.97
C SER A 164 -31.26 -21.86 -7.82
N GLY A 165 -30.86 -21.24 -8.93
CA GLY A 165 -31.74 -20.50 -9.83
C GLY A 165 -32.02 -19.02 -9.48
N GLN A 166 -31.58 -18.54 -8.30
CA GLN A 166 -31.73 -17.14 -7.90
C GLN A 166 -30.39 -16.59 -7.37
N PRO A 167 -29.59 -15.91 -8.21
CA PRO A 167 -28.31 -15.35 -7.82
C PRO A 167 -28.47 -14.23 -6.78
N ALA A 168 -27.39 -13.95 -6.04
CA ALA A 168 -27.37 -12.82 -5.11
C ALA A 168 -27.47 -11.50 -5.90
N ASN A 169 -28.34 -10.59 -5.45
CA ASN A 169 -28.52 -9.27 -6.05
C ASN A 169 -27.32 -8.36 -5.71
N ILE A 170 -26.16 -8.66 -6.27
CA ILE A 170 -24.90 -7.97 -6.05
C ILE A 170 -24.24 -7.71 -7.40
N VAL A 171 -23.66 -6.53 -7.55
CA VAL A 171 -22.84 -6.11 -8.69
C VAL A 171 -21.47 -5.68 -8.22
N ARG A 172 -20.49 -5.73 -9.11
CA ARG A 172 -19.10 -5.37 -8.80
C ARG A 172 -18.62 -4.26 -9.72
N VAL A 173 -17.80 -3.37 -9.17
CA VAL A 173 -17.05 -2.36 -9.93
C VAL A 173 -15.58 -2.39 -9.55
N SER A 174 -14.72 -2.39 -10.55
CA SER A 174 -13.26 -2.45 -10.41
C SER A 174 -12.56 -1.44 -11.31
N GLY A 175 -11.27 -1.22 -11.06
CA GLY A 175 -10.45 -0.29 -11.83
C GLY A 175 -10.43 1.13 -11.27
N ILE A 176 -10.40 2.13 -12.16
CA ILE A 176 -10.12 3.53 -11.82
C ILE A 176 -11.39 4.28 -11.38
N VAL A 177 -11.92 3.87 -10.23
CA VAL A 177 -13.04 4.52 -9.51
C VAL A 177 -12.60 4.90 -8.11
N HIS A 178 -13.33 5.80 -7.43
CA HIS A 178 -12.97 6.23 -6.08
C HIS A 178 -13.04 5.08 -5.06
N PHE A 179 -14.11 4.29 -5.10
CA PHE A 179 -14.38 3.20 -4.17
C PHE A 179 -14.67 1.89 -4.93
N PRO A 180 -13.64 1.16 -5.40
CA PRO A 180 -13.84 -0.14 -6.04
C PRO A 180 -14.34 -1.18 -5.04
N GLY A 181 -15.29 -2.03 -5.44
CA GLY A 181 -15.92 -2.97 -4.52
C GLY A 181 -17.18 -3.66 -5.06
N GLU A 182 -17.87 -4.36 -4.16
CA GLU A 182 -19.18 -4.96 -4.41
C GLU A 182 -20.29 -4.09 -3.82
N TYR A 183 -21.40 -3.99 -4.55
CA TYR A 183 -22.53 -3.13 -4.19
C TYR A 183 -23.85 -3.90 -4.37
N PRO A 184 -24.87 -3.62 -3.54
CA PRO A 184 -26.21 -4.16 -3.73
C PRO A 184 -26.79 -3.76 -5.08
N LEU A 185 -27.32 -4.74 -5.81
CA LEU A 185 -28.09 -4.49 -7.02
C LEU A 185 -29.46 -3.96 -6.63
N THR A 186 -29.73 -2.71 -6.99
CA THR A 186 -31.03 -2.05 -6.75
C THR A 186 -32.00 -2.27 -7.92
N GLU A 187 -33.28 -2.03 -7.70
CA GLU A 187 -34.29 -2.16 -8.75
C GLU A 187 -33.98 -1.20 -9.92
N LYS A 188 -33.91 -1.74 -11.15
CA LYS A 188 -33.56 -0.98 -12.38
C LYS A 188 -32.21 -0.26 -12.32
N MET A 189 -31.26 -0.79 -11.57
CA MET A 189 -29.91 -0.21 -11.45
C MET A 189 -29.21 -0.11 -12.82
N THR A 190 -28.81 1.11 -13.18
CA THR A 190 -28.02 1.39 -14.39
C THR A 190 -26.52 1.44 -14.07
N ILE A 191 -25.69 1.48 -15.12
CA ILE A 191 -24.24 1.66 -14.99
C ILE A 191 -23.90 2.97 -14.28
N LYS A 192 -24.62 4.05 -14.58
CA LYS A 192 -24.46 5.33 -13.89
C LYS A 192 -24.70 5.18 -12.39
N ASN A 193 -25.75 4.46 -11.97
CA ASN A 193 -26.02 4.24 -10.55
C ASN A 193 -24.91 3.43 -9.86
N LEU A 194 -24.32 2.45 -10.56
CA LEU A 194 -23.16 1.71 -10.04
C LEU A 194 -21.93 2.60 -9.90
N LEU A 195 -21.69 3.51 -10.84
CA LEU A 195 -20.60 4.49 -10.72
C LEU A 195 -20.85 5.46 -9.57
N ASP A 196 -22.07 5.96 -9.40
CA ASP A 196 -22.45 6.80 -8.25
C ASP A 196 -22.25 6.01 -6.93
N ALA A 197 -22.55 4.70 -6.93
CA ALA A 197 -22.25 3.78 -5.82
C ALA A 197 -20.74 3.62 -5.57
N ALA A 198 -19.91 3.75 -6.59
CA ALA A 198 -18.45 3.69 -6.50
C ALA A 198 -17.79 5.06 -6.22
N GLY A 199 -18.57 6.12 -5.98
CA GLY A 199 -18.06 7.49 -5.83
C GLY A 199 -17.62 8.15 -7.14
N GLY A 200 -17.98 7.57 -8.28
CA GLY A 200 -17.64 8.03 -9.62
C GLY A 200 -16.25 7.58 -10.11
N PRO A 201 -15.99 7.69 -11.42
CA PRO A 201 -14.65 7.49 -11.98
C PRO A 201 -13.67 8.55 -11.45
N LYS A 202 -12.39 8.19 -11.30
CA LYS A 202 -11.33 9.18 -11.02
C LYS A 202 -10.95 9.93 -12.30
N ASP A 203 -10.22 11.04 -12.16
CA ASP A 203 -9.73 11.83 -13.30
C ASP A 203 -8.85 11.03 -14.26
N SER A 204 -8.14 10.02 -13.76
CA SER A 204 -7.30 9.09 -14.51
C SER A 204 -8.07 7.94 -15.20
N ALA A 205 -9.41 7.92 -15.11
CA ALA A 205 -10.25 6.89 -15.69
C ALA A 205 -10.47 7.10 -17.19
N TYR A 206 -10.38 6.01 -17.95
CA TYR A 206 -10.75 6.00 -19.36
C TYR A 206 -12.27 5.86 -19.52
N VAL A 207 -13.00 6.98 -19.38
CA VAL A 207 -14.48 7.00 -19.40
C VAL A 207 -15.09 6.79 -20.81
N ILE A 208 -14.25 6.69 -21.85
CA ILE A 208 -14.69 6.46 -23.23
C ILE A 208 -15.17 5.01 -23.42
N ASP A 209 -14.51 4.05 -22.77
CA ASP A 209 -14.73 2.63 -22.94
C ASP A 209 -14.62 1.88 -21.62
N ALA A 210 -15.71 1.27 -21.18
CA ALA A 210 -15.74 0.37 -20.04
C ALA A 210 -16.09 -1.05 -20.49
N GLU A 211 -15.66 -2.04 -19.70
CA GLU A 211 -15.95 -3.45 -19.97
C GLU A 211 -16.86 -3.98 -18.88
N LEU A 212 -18.00 -4.56 -19.26
CA LEU A 212 -18.90 -5.24 -18.36
C LEU A 212 -18.81 -6.74 -18.61
N THR A 213 -18.43 -7.48 -17.57
CA THR A 213 -18.42 -8.93 -17.59
C THR A 213 -19.69 -9.45 -16.95
N ARG A 214 -20.50 -10.16 -17.72
CA ARG A 214 -21.75 -10.77 -17.26
C ARG A 214 -21.59 -12.28 -17.17
N THR A 215 -21.98 -12.85 -16.03
CA THR A 215 -21.91 -14.29 -15.80
C THR A 215 -23.31 -14.89 -15.84
N HIS A 216 -23.56 -15.80 -16.77
CA HIS A 216 -24.79 -16.56 -16.87
C HIS A 216 -24.56 -17.98 -16.37
N VAL A 217 -25.44 -18.47 -15.50
CA VAL A 217 -25.48 -19.89 -15.11
C VAL A 217 -26.72 -20.49 -15.74
N ASP A 218 -26.54 -21.44 -16.66
CA ASP A 218 -27.66 -22.11 -17.32
C ASP A 218 -28.38 -23.12 -16.40
N SER A 219 -29.51 -23.64 -16.87
CA SER A 219 -30.30 -24.65 -16.14
C SER A 219 -29.55 -25.97 -15.90
N TYR A 220 -28.40 -26.18 -16.53
CA TYR A 220 -27.51 -27.33 -16.36
C TYR A 220 -26.27 -27.01 -15.51
N GLN A 221 -26.26 -25.88 -14.80
CA GLN A 221 -25.15 -25.38 -13.98
C GLN A 221 -23.85 -25.12 -14.75
N LYS A 222 -23.92 -24.88 -16.07
CA LYS A 222 -22.76 -24.38 -16.82
C LYS A 222 -22.72 -22.86 -16.75
N SER A 223 -21.57 -22.35 -16.33
CA SER A 223 -21.27 -20.92 -16.35
C SER A 223 -20.81 -20.51 -17.76
N SER A 224 -21.44 -19.48 -18.34
CA SER A 224 -20.91 -18.75 -19.48
C SER A 224 -20.60 -17.31 -19.07
N VAL A 225 -19.60 -16.74 -19.72
CA VAL A 225 -19.15 -15.35 -19.48
C VAL A 225 -19.33 -14.57 -20.77
N GLU A 226 -20.05 -13.46 -20.69
CA GLU A 226 -20.23 -12.51 -21.78
C GLU A 226 -19.45 -11.23 -21.47
N HIS A 227 -18.66 -10.76 -22.44
CA HIS A 227 -17.97 -9.48 -22.36
C HIS A 227 -18.76 -8.45 -23.18
N ILE A 228 -19.35 -7.47 -22.49
CA ILE A 228 -20.17 -6.42 -23.08
C ILE A 228 -19.35 -5.12 -23.02
N ARG A 229 -19.13 -4.52 -24.19
CA ARG A 229 -18.48 -3.23 -24.30
C ARG A 229 -19.48 -2.11 -23.98
N ILE A 230 -19.10 -1.22 -23.06
CA ILE A 230 -19.94 -0.12 -22.58
C ILE A 230 -19.32 1.20 -23.05
N ASP A 231 -20.03 1.86 -23.96
CA ASP A 231 -19.66 3.19 -24.44
C ASP A 231 -20.04 4.29 -23.43
N GLN A 232 -19.38 5.45 -23.55
CA GLN A 232 -19.61 6.63 -22.70
C GLN A 232 -21.09 7.05 -22.57
N SER A 233 -21.91 6.83 -23.60
CA SER A 233 -23.35 7.15 -23.58
C SER A 233 -24.07 6.43 -22.44
N PHE A 234 -23.75 5.17 -22.16
CA PHE A 234 -24.36 4.39 -21.08
C PHE A 234 -23.81 4.76 -19.70
N MET A 235 -22.59 5.30 -19.64
CA MET A 235 -21.97 5.80 -18.40
C MET A 235 -22.64 7.09 -17.91
N MET A 236 -23.16 7.89 -18.85
CA MET A 236 -23.80 9.19 -18.58
C MET A 236 -25.33 9.13 -18.63
N ALA A 237 -25.92 8.08 -19.22
CA ALA A 237 -27.36 7.94 -19.35
C ALA A 237 -28.02 7.68 -17.98
N SER A 238 -29.05 8.48 -17.70
CA SER A 238 -30.04 8.20 -16.66
C SER A 238 -31.23 7.47 -17.29
N GLU A 239 -32.11 6.88 -16.48
CA GLU A 239 -33.33 6.17 -16.92
C GLU A 239 -34.22 7.00 -17.88
N THR A 240 -34.07 8.32 -17.89
CA THR A 240 -34.88 9.29 -18.62
C THR A 240 -34.34 9.68 -20.01
N ASN A 241 -33.17 9.20 -20.43
CA ASN A 241 -32.61 9.54 -21.76
C ASN A 241 -33.13 8.61 -22.88
N GLU A 242 -33.25 9.15 -24.11
CA GLU A 242 -33.81 8.49 -25.32
C GLU A 242 -33.03 7.24 -25.80
N THR A 243 -31.89 6.94 -25.21
CA THR A 243 -31.14 5.69 -25.41
C THR A 243 -31.74 4.59 -24.54
N LYS A 244 -32.08 3.42 -25.12
CA LYS A 244 -32.57 2.25 -24.37
C LYS A 244 -31.77 2.07 -23.07
N PRO A 245 -32.39 2.18 -21.88
CA PRO A 245 -31.67 2.08 -20.62
C PRO A 245 -31.05 0.68 -20.48
N PHE A 246 -29.75 0.64 -20.17
CA PHE A 246 -29.03 -0.60 -19.92
C PHE A 246 -29.08 -0.91 -18.42
N PHE A 247 -29.76 -2.00 -18.07
CA PHE A 247 -29.91 -2.44 -16.69
C PHE A 247 -28.90 -3.53 -16.34
N LEU A 248 -28.30 -3.38 -15.17
CA LEU A 248 -27.39 -4.36 -14.60
C LEU A 248 -28.16 -5.61 -14.13
N GLN A 249 -27.46 -6.74 -14.17
CA GLN A 249 -27.93 -8.03 -13.71
C GLN A 249 -27.09 -8.53 -12.53
N PRO A 250 -27.61 -9.48 -11.75
CA PRO A 250 -26.84 -10.12 -10.69
C PRO A 250 -25.48 -10.65 -11.19
N TYR A 251 -24.43 -10.41 -10.42
CA TYR A 251 -23.03 -10.75 -10.72
C TYR A 251 -22.40 -10.05 -11.93
N ASP A 252 -23.03 -9.00 -12.46
CA ASP A 252 -22.36 -8.12 -13.41
C ASP A 252 -21.13 -7.45 -12.74
N SER A 253 -20.01 -7.46 -13.46
CA SER A 253 -18.76 -6.86 -13.03
C SER A 253 -18.30 -5.80 -14.03
N LEU A 254 -18.35 -4.53 -13.64
CA LEU A 254 -17.91 -3.39 -14.43
C LEU A 254 -16.42 -3.11 -14.16
N SER A 255 -15.61 -3.05 -15.22
CA SER A 255 -14.17 -2.75 -15.19
C SER A 255 -13.88 -1.41 -15.87
N ILE A 256 -13.33 -0.46 -15.10
CA ILE A 256 -12.95 0.88 -15.58
C ILE A 256 -11.44 0.94 -15.80
N LYS A 257 -11.03 1.06 -17.06
CA LYS A 257 -9.62 1.08 -17.46
C LYS A 257 -8.96 2.43 -17.11
N PRO A 258 -7.65 2.46 -16.82
CA PRO A 258 -6.90 3.71 -16.76
C PRO A 258 -6.71 4.30 -18.16
N ILE A 259 -6.55 5.62 -18.24
CA ILE A 259 -6.07 6.28 -19.46
C ILE A 259 -4.69 5.70 -19.81
N PRO A 260 -4.47 5.18 -21.03
CA PRO A 260 -3.17 4.66 -21.42
C PRO A 260 -2.06 5.72 -21.26
N LEU A 261 -0.90 5.32 -20.71
CA LEU A 261 0.24 6.20 -20.43
C LEU A 261 -0.02 7.28 -19.38
N TRP A 262 -1.14 7.21 -18.65
CA TRP A 262 -1.41 8.07 -17.50
C TRP A 262 -0.65 7.56 -16.27
N ASN A 263 0.65 7.81 -16.25
CA ASN A 263 1.53 7.51 -15.13
C ASN A 263 1.49 8.71 -14.15
N GLU A 264 0.42 8.82 -13.37
CA GLU A 264 0.43 9.67 -12.19
C GLU A 264 1.47 9.14 -11.20
N GLY A 265 2.49 9.95 -10.91
CA GLY A 265 3.38 9.72 -9.78
C GLY A 265 4.80 9.30 -10.11
N GLU A 266 5.10 8.84 -11.33
CA GLU A 266 6.50 8.55 -11.67
C GLU A 266 7.32 9.83 -11.66
N SER A 267 8.35 9.87 -10.83
CA SER A 267 9.18 11.06 -10.68
C SER A 267 10.65 10.74 -10.47
N ILE A 268 11.49 11.70 -10.82
CA ILE A 268 12.91 11.71 -10.52
C ILE A 268 13.24 12.95 -9.70
N GLU A 269 14.13 12.80 -8.73
CA GLU A 269 14.67 13.91 -7.95
C GLU A 269 16.02 14.35 -8.55
N ILE A 270 16.13 15.62 -8.93
CA ILE A 270 17.40 16.23 -9.38
C ILE A 270 17.88 17.23 -8.35
N LEU A 271 19.10 17.03 -7.85
CA LEU A 271 19.70 17.80 -6.77
C LEU A 271 21.10 18.31 -7.14
N GLY A 272 21.53 19.35 -6.43
CA GLY A 272 22.88 19.92 -6.54
C GLY A 272 23.00 21.00 -7.61
N ALA A 273 24.10 20.98 -8.36
CA ALA A 273 24.58 22.04 -9.25
C ALA A 273 23.82 22.14 -10.60
N VAL A 274 22.50 22.13 -10.54
CA VAL A 274 21.58 22.42 -11.66
C VAL A 274 20.89 23.78 -11.44
N ASN A 275 20.38 24.39 -12.51
CA ASN A 275 19.73 25.71 -12.39
C ASN A 275 18.44 25.66 -11.56
N PHE A 276 17.67 24.58 -11.68
CA PHE A 276 16.43 24.38 -10.93
C PHE A 276 16.40 22.97 -10.30
N PRO A 277 16.94 22.78 -9.07
CA PRO A 277 16.83 21.50 -8.37
C PRO A 277 15.39 21.25 -7.91
N GLY A 278 14.95 20.01 -7.91
CA GLY A 278 13.59 19.63 -7.53
C GLY A 278 13.15 18.26 -8.04
N ILE A 279 11.87 17.97 -7.83
CA ILE A 279 11.23 16.72 -8.27
C ILE A 279 10.54 16.97 -9.61
N TYR A 280 10.83 16.11 -10.58
CA TYR A 280 10.29 16.19 -11.94
C TYR A 280 9.46 14.96 -12.26
N SER A 281 8.19 15.17 -12.63
CA SER A 281 7.37 14.09 -13.19
C SER A 281 7.93 13.65 -14.54
N ILE A 282 8.02 12.34 -14.74
CA ILE A 282 8.59 11.73 -15.95
C ILE A 282 7.51 11.11 -16.83
N LYS A 283 7.71 11.17 -18.14
CA LYS A 283 6.93 10.41 -19.12
C LYS A 283 7.57 9.05 -19.35
N SER A 284 6.78 8.09 -19.83
CA SER A 284 7.32 6.78 -20.23
C SER A 284 8.41 6.94 -21.29
N GLY A 285 9.62 6.46 -20.98
CA GLY A 285 10.80 6.56 -21.84
C GLY A 285 11.51 7.92 -21.83
N GLU A 286 11.11 8.87 -20.98
CA GLU A 286 11.81 10.14 -20.82
C GLU A 286 13.23 9.92 -20.30
N THR A 287 14.20 10.67 -20.85
CA THR A 287 15.61 10.43 -20.59
C THR A 287 16.22 11.44 -19.62
N LEU A 288 17.32 11.06 -18.94
CA LEU A 288 18.02 11.95 -18.01
C LEU A 288 18.42 13.28 -18.68
N ARG A 289 18.87 13.24 -19.93
CA ARG A 289 19.20 14.46 -20.69
C ARG A 289 18.01 15.41 -20.81
N GLN A 290 16.84 14.89 -21.19
CA GLN A 290 15.62 15.69 -21.33
C GLN A 290 15.22 16.33 -20.00
N ILE A 291 15.35 15.60 -18.90
CA ILE A 291 14.96 16.08 -17.57
C ILE A 291 15.97 17.12 -17.06
N ILE A 292 17.28 16.96 -17.32
CA ILE A 292 18.30 17.96 -17.00
C ILE A 292 18.04 19.26 -17.77
N LEU A 293 17.62 19.19 -19.03
CA LEU A 293 17.23 20.38 -19.81
C LEU A 293 16.00 21.08 -19.20
N ARG A 294 15.02 20.31 -18.71
CA ARG A 294 13.86 20.86 -17.96
C ARG A 294 14.27 21.49 -16.64
N ALA A 295 15.31 20.97 -16.00
CA ALA A 295 15.96 21.59 -14.83
C ALA A 295 16.78 22.84 -15.16
N GLY A 296 16.66 23.37 -16.38
CA GLY A 296 17.37 24.56 -16.86
C GLY A 296 18.82 24.29 -17.26
N GLY A 297 19.26 23.03 -17.30
CA GLY A 297 20.65 22.65 -17.55
C GLY A 297 21.53 22.69 -16.29
N LEU A 298 22.78 22.30 -16.48
CA LEU A 298 23.80 22.33 -15.44
C LEU A 298 24.31 23.76 -15.21
N THR A 299 24.69 24.06 -13.97
CA THR A 299 25.39 25.31 -13.65
C THR A 299 26.86 25.28 -14.13
N ASN A 300 27.52 26.43 -14.19
CA ASN A 300 28.95 26.53 -14.51
C ASN A 300 29.89 25.93 -13.46
N ARG A 301 29.37 25.61 -12.26
CA ARG A 301 30.11 24.98 -11.16
C ARG A 301 29.79 23.50 -11.03
N ALA A 302 29.03 22.92 -11.96
CA ALA A 302 28.61 21.53 -11.90
C ALA A 302 29.76 20.56 -12.16
N PHE A 303 29.94 19.60 -11.27
CA PHE A 303 30.92 18.54 -11.44
C PHE A 303 30.28 17.30 -12.06
N ILE A 304 30.31 17.26 -13.39
CA ILE A 304 29.68 16.21 -14.20
C ILE A 304 30.24 14.83 -13.86
N ASP A 305 31.56 14.74 -13.73
CA ASP A 305 32.27 13.48 -13.41
C ASP A 305 32.12 13.05 -11.95
N GLY A 306 31.47 13.85 -11.11
CA GLY A 306 31.12 13.53 -9.72
C GLY A 306 29.65 13.14 -9.52
N ALA A 307 28.86 13.05 -10.59
CA ALA A 307 27.43 12.80 -10.48
C ALA A 307 27.12 11.46 -9.80
N ILE A 308 26.18 11.49 -8.88
CA ILE A 308 25.70 10.32 -8.13
C ILE A 308 24.28 10.03 -8.60
N PHE A 309 24.10 8.84 -9.18
CA PHE A 309 22.79 8.35 -9.59
C PHE A 309 22.39 7.17 -8.72
N SER A 310 21.19 7.22 -8.16
CA SER A 310 20.63 6.14 -7.34
C SER A 310 19.28 5.70 -7.87
N ARG A 311 19.05 4.38 -7.86
CA ARG A 311 17.81 3.76 -8.32
C ARG A 311 17.28 2.76 -7.30
N GLU A 312 16.00 2.90 -6.98
CA GLU A 312 15.34 2.12 -5.93
C GLU A 312 15.45 0.60 -6.16
N ASN A 313 15.19 0.13 -7.38
CA ASN A 313 15.30 -1.29 -7.71
C ASN A 313 16.72 -1.87 -7.53
N LEU A 314 17.76 -1.03 -7.60
CA LEU A 314 19.12 -1.47 -7.28
C LEU A 314 19.33 -1.55 -5.78
N ARG A 315 18.82 -0.57 -5.03
CA ARG A 315 18.85 -0.58 -3.56
C ARG A 315 18.24 -1.86 -3.01
N ILE A 316 17.07 -2.25 -3.53
CA ILE A 316 16.39 -3.49 -3.14
C ILE A 316 17.27 -4.73 -3.42
N LYS A 317 17.92 -4.79 -4.59
CA LYS A 317 18.83 -5.90 -4.93
C LYS A 317 20.08 -5.93 -4.06
N GLU A 318 20.67 -4.77 -3.80
CA GLU A 318 21.81 -4.62 -2.88
C GLU A 318 21.44 -5.09 -1.47
N ASP A 319 20.27 -4.71 -0.97
CA ASP A 319 19.78 -5.14 0.34
C ASP A 319 19.57 -6.66 0.41
N GLN A 320 18.99 -7.26 -0.64
CA GLN A 320 18.85 -8.71 -0.72
C GLN A 320 20.21 -9.43 -0.70
N GLN A 321 21.21 -8.91 -1.42
CA GLN A 321 22.56 -9.46 -1.41
C GLN A 321 23.25 -9.28 -0.05
N ARG A 322 23.08 -8.11 0.58
CA ARG A 322 23.59 -7.80 1.92
C ARG A 322 23.02 -8.74 2.97
N VAL A 323 21.70 -8.96 2.97
CA VAL A 323 21.04 -9.90 3.89
C VAL A 323 21.53 -11.33 3.68
N ARG A 324 21.70 -11.78 2.43
CA ARG A 324 22.28 -13.10 2.14
C ARG A 324 23.70 -13.24 2.70
N LEU A 325 24.53 -12.22 2.53
CA LEU A 325 25.90 -12.22 3.04
C LEU A 325 25.95 -12.22 4.57
N ILE A 326 25.08 -11.45 5.23
CA ILE A 326 24.92 -11.46 6.70
C ILE A 326 24.61 -12.88 7.18
N ASN A 327 23.61 -13.53 6.60
CA ASN A 327 23.21 -14.89 6.99
C ASN A 327 24.33 -15.91 6.77
N GLN A 328 25.08 -15.77 5.66
CA GLN A 328 26.22 -16.64 5.38
C GLN A 328 27.34 -16.45 6.41
N LEU A 329 27.72 -15.20 6.70
CA LEU A 329 28.75 -14.89 7.69
C LEU A 329 28.36 -15.34 9.11
N GLU A 330 27.08 -15.21 9.48
CA GLU A 330 26.58 -15.74 10.75
C GLU A 330 26.71 -17.26 10.85
N SER A 331 26.39 -17.98 9.76
CA SER A 331 26.55 -19.44 9.70
C SER A 331 28.03 -19.85 9.75
N ASP A 332 28.89 -19.16 9.01
CA ASP A 332 30.33 -19.43 9.00
C ASP A 332 30.96 -19.17 10.38
N LEU A 333 30.56 -18.08 11.05
CA LEU A 333 30.97 -17.77 12.42
C LEU A 333 30.51 -18.84 13.41
N ALA A 334 29.26 -19.29 13.32
CA ALA A 334 28.73 -20.34 14.19
C ALA A 334 29.43 -21.68 13.98
N ASN A 335 29.80 -22.02 12.74
CA ASN A 335 30.59 -23.22 12.46
C ASN A 335 32.04 -23.08 12.95
N ALA A 336 32.64 -21.90 12.80
CA ALA A 336 34.00 -21.62 13.25
C ALA A 336 34.13 -21.64 14.78
N THR A 337 33.13 -21.17 15.54
CA THR A 337 33.11 -21.28 17.01
C THR A 337 33.03 -22.72 17.50
N LEU A 338 32.33 -23.59 16.76
CA LEU A 338 32.24 -25.02 17.08
C LEU A 338 33.54 -25.78 16.75
N ALA A 339 34.27 -25.37 15.71
CA ALA A 339 35.52 -26.01 15.28
C ALA A 339 36.77 -25.53 16.04
N ALA A 340 36.77 -24.30 16.52
CA ALA A 340 37.90 -23.66 17.19
C ALA A 340 37.94 -23.94 18.69
N ALA A 341 38.26 -25.18 19.08
CA ALA A 341 38.29 -25.52 20.49
C ALA A 341 39.52 -25.01 21.27
N ASN A 342 40.67 -24.67 20.66
CA ASN A 342 41.88 -24.20 21.39
C ASN A 342 42.96 -23.53 20.49
N SER A 343 42.74 -22.31 19.98
CA SER A 343 43.86 -21.48 19.49
C SER A 343 43.55 -19.98 19.57
N ASP A 344 44.54 -19.17 20.00
CA ASP A 344 44.42 -17.69 20.09
C ASP A 344 44.09 -17.04 18.73
N GLU A 345 44.54 -17.65 17.63
CA GLU A 345 44.26 -17.19 16.26
C GLU A 345 42.77 -17.29 15.90
N ALA A 346 42.04 -18.31 16.39
CA ALA A 346 40.62 -18.47 16.08
C ALA A 346 39.73 -17.45 16.80
N SER A 347 40.15 -17.01 17.98
CA SER A 347 39.46 -15.94 18.73
C SER A 347 39.60 -14.59 18.02
N GLN A 348 40.79 -14.29 17.46
CA GLN A 348 41.01 -13.08 16.66
C GLN A 348 40.21 -13.07 15.36
N ALA A 349 40.12 -14.22 14.69
CA ALA A 349 39.30 -14.42 13.50
C ALA A 349 37.81 -14.16 13.76
N GLN A 350 37.27 -14.66 14.88
CA GLN A 350 35.87 -14.42 15.28
C GLN A 350 35.61 -12.95 15.60
N ALA A 351 36.53 -12.28 16.31
CA ALA A 351 36.40 -10.85 16.61
C ALA A 351 36.37 -10.00 15.33
N ALA A 352 37.26 -10.30 14.37
CA ALA A 352 37.30 -9.62 13.07
C ALA A 352 36.02 -9.84 12.26
N ALA A 353 35.55 -11.08 12.16
CA ALA A 353 34.32 -11.42 11.44
C ALA A 353 33.06 -10.86 12.13
N GLY A 354 33.02 -10.82 13.47
CA GLY A 354 31.94 -10.17 14.23
C GLY A 354 31.90 -8.65 14.04
N ALA A 355 33.07 -8.00 13.97
CA ALA A 355 33.16 -6.58 13.64
C ALA A 355 32.69 -6.30 12.21
N MET A 356 33.03 -7.18 11.25
CA MET A 356 32.53 -7.09 9.87
C MET A 356 31.02 -7.26 9.78
N LEU A 357 30.46 -8.26 10.46
CA LEU A 357 29.02 -8.49 10.53
C LEU A 357 28.29 -7.26 11.10
N SER A 358 28.84 -6.66 12.16
CA SER A 358 28.31 -5.44 12.76
C SER A 358 28.30 -4.26 11.78
N ARG A 359 29.36 -4.10 10.96
CA ARG A 359 29.38 -3.10 9.90
C ARG A 359 28.34 -3.38 8.82
N LEU A 360 28.23 -4.62 8.33
CA LEU A 360 27.23 -4.99 7.31
C LEU A 360 25.78 -4.81 7.78
N LYS A 361 25.51 -5.02 9.08
CA LYS A 361 24.20 -4.77 9.68
C LYS A 361 23.88 -3.27 9.76
N ASN A 362 24.89 -2.43 9.97
CA ASN A 362 24.74 -0.99 10.16
C ASN A 362 24.92 -0.14 8.87
N THR A 363 25.35 -0.74 7.76
CA THR A 363 25.46 -0.06 6.46
C THR A 363 24.14 -0.14 5.71
N ASN A 364 23.61 1.01 5.28
CA ASN A 364 22.42 1.09 4.43
C ASN A 364 22.80 0.92 2.95
N SER A 365 21.99 0.18 2.19
CA SER A 365 22.11 0.10 0.73
C SER A 365 21.67 1.42 0.10
N GLN A 366 22.39 1.88 -0.93
CA GLN A 366 22.16 3.20 -1.54
C GLN A 366 21.55 3.09 -2.94
N GLY A 367 21.59 1.91 -3.56
CA GLY A 367 21.13 1.70 -4.94
C GLY A 367 21.93 2.50 -5.96
N ARG A 368 23.22 2.74 -5.69
CA ARG A 368 24.07 3.62 -6.49
C ARG A 368 24.45 2.93 -7.80
N MET A 369 24.20 3.60 -8.91
CA MET A 369 24.63 3.16 -10.24
C MET A 369 25.65 4.15 -10.78
N VAL A 370 26.84 3.65 -11.11
CA VAL A 370 27.89 4.44 -11.74
C VAL A 370 27.46 4.78 -13.16
N ILE A 371 27.38 6.07 -13.47
CA ILE A 371 27.02 6.59 -14.79
C ILE A 371 28.10 7.54 -15.30
N ASN A 372 28.22 7.66 -16.63
CA ASN A 372 29.00 8.71 -17.25
C ASN A 372 28.05 9.84 -17.68
N LEU A 373 27.79 10.78 -16.76
CA LEU A 373 26.87 11.87 -17.02
C LEU A 373 27.34 12.77 -18.19
N GLY A 374 28.66 12.89 -18.38
CA GLY A 374 29.24 13.65 -19.48
C GLY A 374 28.97 13.06 -20.86
N GLU A 375 28.80 11.75 -20.96
CA GLU A 375 28.34 11.09 -22.19
C GLU A 375 26.82 11.18 -22.36
N ILE A 376 26.06 11.00 -21.28
CA ILE A 376 24.58 11.04 -21.28
C ILE A 376 24.04 12.39 -21.76
N ILE A 377 24.71 13.50 -21.42
CA ILE A 377 24.25 14.85 -21.78
C ILE A 377 24.58 15.22 -23.24
N LYS A 378 25.53 14.54 -23.88
CA LYS A 378 25.88 14.79 -25.29
C LYS A 378 24.72 14.41 -26.21
N GLU A 379 24.65 15.04 -27.38
CA GLU A 379 23.58 14.81 -28.37
C GLU A 379 23.59 13.43 -29.04
N ASP A 380 24.53 12.55 -28.69
CA ASP A 380 24.62 11.21 -29.24
C ASP A 380 23.63 10.27 -28.54
N GLN A 381 22.66 9.74 -29.29
CA GLN A 381 21.52 8.97 -28.76
C GLN A 381 21.91 7.60 -28.17
N ASN A 382 23.14 7.13 -28.39
CA ASN A 382 23.57 5.79 -27.99
C ASN A 382 23.92 5.64 -26.49
N SER A 383 23.98 6.74 -25.73
CA SER A 383 24.35 6.72 -24.30
C SER A 383 23.28 7.27 -23.35
N ASP A 384 22.07 7.58 -23.84
CA ASP A 384 21.04 8.21 -22.99
C ASP A 384 20.34 7.20 -22.08
N LEU A 385 20.19 7.55 -20.80
CA LEU A 385 19.61 6.68 -19.78
C LEU A 385 18.15 7.07 -19.52
N SER A 386 17.21 6.15 -19.74
CA SER A 386 15.81 6.37 -19.39
C SER A 386 15.63 6.45 -17.88
N ALA A 387 14.92 7.49 -17.44
CA ALA A 387 14.53 7.68 -16.05
C ALA A 387 13.41 6.70 -15.67
N LYS A 388 13.37 6.35 -14.39
CA LYS A 388 12.34 5.53 -13.77
C LYS A 388 11.89 6.18 -12.48
N ASP A 389 10.72 5.77 -12.02
CA ASP A 389 10.19 6.24 -10.75
C ASP A 389 11.16 6.00 -9.58
N GLY A 390 11.29 7.01 -8.73
CA GLY A 390 12.15 7.00 -7.56
C GLY A 390 13.65 7.11 -7.86
N ASP A 391 14.05 7.32 -9.12
CA ASP A 391 15.43 7.66 -9.45
C ASP A 391 15.82 8.98 -8.77
N ARG A 392 17.10 9.09 -8.40
CA ARG A 392 17.67 10.36 -7.92
C ARG A 392 19.00 10.63 -8.60
N LEU A 393 19.19 11.86 -9.03
CA LEU A 393 20.42 12.36 -9.62
C LEU A 393 20.92 13.54 -8.77
N PHE A 394 22.07 13.34 -8.12
CA PHE A 394 22.77 14.40 -7.41
C PHE A 394 24.02 14.80 -8.18
N ILE A 395 24.17 16.09 -8.45
CA ILE A 395 25.31 16.64 -9.19
C ILE A 395 26.06 17.58 -8.25
N PRO A 396 27.24 17.20 -7.72
CA PRO A 396 27.97 18.06 -6.81
C PRO A 396 28.55 19.29 -7.52
N GLU A 397 29.02 20.25 -6.73
CA GLU A 397 29.87 21.32 -7.24
C GLU A 397 31.29 20.82 -7.49
N ILE A 398 32.07 21.50 -8.34
CA ILE A 398 33.48 21.17 -8.61
C ILE A 398 34.26 21.24 -7.28
N PRO A 399 34.77 20.09 -6.80
CA PRO A 399 35.59 20.07 -5.60
C PRO A 399 36.95 20.71 -5.90
N TYR A 400 37.62 21.20 -4.87
CA TYR A 400 38.95 21.80 -5.00
C TYR A 400 40.06 20.92 -4.43
N ALA A 401 39.74 19.74 -3.89
CA ALA A 401 40.68 18.95 -3.10
C ALA A 401 40.73 17.48 -3.52
N VAL A 402 41.85 16.84 -3.22
CA VAL A 402 42.08 15.39 -3.27
C VAL A 402 42.27 14.91 -1.84
N SER A 403 41.60 13.83 -1.45
CA SER A 403 41.71 13.29 -0.10
C SER A 403 42.65 12.09 -0.05
N VAL A 404 43.43 12.01 1.02
CA VAL A 404 44.28 10.85 1.32
C VAL A 404 43.84 10.25 2.63
N VAL A 405 43.43 8.99 2.61
CA VAL A 405 42.86 8.29 3.77
C VAL A 405 43.47 6.90 3.96
N GLY A 406 43.39 6.38 5.19
CA GLY A 406 43.91 5.07 5.55
C GLY A 406 45.27 5.13 6.23
N GLU A 407 46.13 4.15 5.96
CA GLU A 407 47.43 3.96 6.61
C GLU A 407 48.53 4.90 6.08
N VAL A 408 48.30 6.20 6.25
CA VAL A 408 49.27 7.28 5.99
C VAL A 408 49.60 8.02 7.28
N GLN A 409 50.75 8.70 7.33
CA GLN A 409 51.18 9.43 8.54
C GLN A 409 50.17 10.51 8.95
N PHE A 410 49.61 11.25 7.98
CA PHE A 410 48.63 12.30 8.21
C PHE A 410 47.47 12.23 7.21
N PRO A 411 46.39 11.48 7.51
CA PRO A 411 45.19 11.42 6.68
C PRO A 411 44.52 12.80 6.58
N THR A 412 44.48 13.41 5.40
CA THR A 412 43.94 14.76 5.20
C THR A 412 43.57 15.04 3.73
N SER A 413 42.94 16.19 3.50
CA SER A 413 42.63 16.71 2.16
C SER A 413 43.66 17.74 1.72
N HIS A 414 44.13 17.61 0.48
CA HIS A 414 45.07 18.53 -0.16
C HIS A 414 44.40 19.27 -1.29
N LEU A 415 44.77 20.54 -1.52
CA LEU A 415 44.33 21.28 -2.70
C LEU A 415 44.74 20.53 -3.97
N TYR A 416 43.79 20.41 -4.91
CA TYR A 416 44.02 19.79 -6.20
C TYR A 416 44.94 20.64 -7.06
N GLU A 417 46.01 20.03 -7.55
CA GLU A 417 46.93 20.58 -8.54
C GLU A 417 47.08 19.59 -9.71
N LYS A 418 46.89 20.09 -10.94
CA LYS A 418 46.81 19.30 -12.17
C LYS A 418 48.05 18.43 -12.47
N ASN A 419 49.21 18.83 -11.96
CA ASN A 419 50.49 18.17 -12.26
C ASN A 419 50.95 17.21 -11.16
N LEU A 420 50.15 17.01 -10.12
CA LEU A 420 50.49 16.10 -9.03
C LEU A 420 49.94 14.71 -9.31
N SER A 421 50.82 13.73 -9.17
CA SER A 421 50.49 12.33 -9.19
C SER A 421 49.93 11.88 -7.84
N ARG A 422 49.39 10.66 -7.80
CA ARG A 422 49.00 10.01 -6.54
C ARG A 422 50.14 10.02 -5.50
N GLU A 423 51.37 9.85 -5.94
CA GLU A 423 52.54 9.71 -5.07
C GLU A 423 52.90 11.04 -4.42
N ASP A 424 52.69 12.14 -5.15
CA ASP A 424 52.91 13.48 -4.62
C ASP A 424 51.93 13.80 -3.49
N TYR A 425 50.65 13.42 -3.62
CA TYR A 425 49.66 13.59 -2.55
C TYR A 425 49.94 12.70 -1.33
N LEU A 426 50.41 11.47 -1.55
CA LEU A 426 50.84 10.57 -0.48
C LEU A 426 52.04 11.14 0.28
N ASN A 427 53.05 11.63 -0.43
CA ASN A 427 54.22 12.28 0.16
C ASN A 427 53.86 13.55 0.94
N ARG A 428 52.94 14.37 0.41
CA ARG A 428 52.38 15.54 1.13
C ARG A 428 51.62 15.14 2.40
N SER A 429 51.11 13.91 2.46
CA SER A 429 50.47 13.32 3.65
C SER A 429 51.47 12.66 4.61
N GLY A 430 52.78 12.86 4.40
CA GLY A 430 53.85 12.29 5.21
C GLY A 430 54.24 10.86 4.82
N GLY A 431 53.69 10.32 3.74
CA GLY A 431 53.94 8.96 3.28
C GLY A 431 53.17 7.89 4.06
N TYR A 432 53.53 6.63 3.81
CA TYR A 432 52.91 5.45 4.40
C TYR A 432 53.25 5.25 5.88
N THR A 433 52.36 4.60 6.64
CA THR A 433 52.70 4.04 7.97
C THR A 433 53.44 2.70 7.81
N GLN A 434 54.08 2.21 8.88
CA GLN A 434 54.74 0.88 8.85
C GLN A 434 53.77 -0.28 8.64
N ASN A 435 52.48 -0.04 8.86
CA ASN A 435 51.43 -1.04 8.70
C ASN A 435 50.69 -0.87 7.37
N ALA A 436 51.15 -0.01 6.46
CA ALA A 436 50.50 0.22 5.17
C ALA A 436 50.78 -0.90 4.18
N ASP A 437 49.79 -1.19 3.33
CA ASP A 437 49.93 -2.06 2.17
C ASP A 437 50.05 -1.19 0.92
N GLU A 438 51.31 -0.87 0.57
CA GLU A 438 51.65 0.07 -0.49
C GLU A 438 51.17 -0.44 -1.87
N ASP A 439 51.33 -1.74 -2.13
CA ASP A 439 51.00 -2.40 -3.41
C ASP A 439 49.50 -2.34 -3.72
N ARG A 440 48.65 -2.36 -2.70
CA ARG A 440 47.18 -2.31 -2.83
C ARG A 440 46.60 -0.90 -2.69
N THR A 441 47.41 0.15 -2.78
CA THR A 441 46.91 1.53 -2.84
C THR A 441 46.07 1.75 -4.10
N PHE A 442 44.88 2.33 -3.94
CA PHE A 442 43.94 2.58 -5.04
C PHE A 442 43.29 3.96 -4.95
N VAL A 443 42.72 4.41 -6.07
CA VAL A 443 42.04 5.70 -6.18
C VAL A 443 40.56 5.46 -6.41
N VAL A 444 39.72 6.12 -5.61
CA VAL A 444 38.27 6.21 -5.85
C VAL A 444 38.00 7.56 -6.52
N LYS A 445 37.48 7.51 -7.75
CA LYS A 445 37.06 8.69 -8.49
C LYS A 445 35.78 9.27 -7.87
N ALA A 446 35.51 10.54 -8.13
CA ALA A 446 34.32 11.20 -7.59
C ALA A 446 32.97 10.52 -7.96
N ASN A 447 32.82 10.03 -9.19
CA ASN A 447 31.64 9.21 -9.59
C ASN A 447 31.57 7.84 -8.89
N GLY A 448 32.56 7.45 -8.10
CA GLY A 448 32.62 6.20 -7.34
C GLY A 448 33.29 5.05 -8.09
N SER A 449 33.82 5.29 -9.29
CA SER A 449 34.64 4.30 -10.00
C SER A 449 36.02 4.14 -9.31
N VAL A 450 36.63 2.96 -9.44
CA VAL A 450 37.89 2.60 -8.74
C VAL A 450 39.00 2.32 -9.74
N LEU A 451 40.18 2.87 -9.48
CA LEU A 451 41.41 2.64 -10.23
C LEU A 451 42.44 1.90 -9.35
N THR A 452 42.88 0.72 -9.78
CA THR A 452 43.89 -0.11 -9.10
C THR A 452 45.21 -0.16 -9.86
N ASN A 453 46.30 -0.54 -9.18
CA ASN A 453 47.62 -0.71 -9.79
C ASN A 453 47.57 -1.71 -10.98
N GLY A 454 47.95 -1.24 -12.17
CA GLY A 454 48.08 -2.07 -13.38
C GLY A 454 46.81 -2.29 -14.20
N ALA A 455 45.65 -1.77 -13.76
CA ALA A 455 44.40 -1.89 -14.51
C ALA A 455 44.19 -0.67 -15.42
N THR A 456 44.21 -0.89 -16.74
CA THR A 456 43.53 0.00 -17.69
C THR A 456 42.05 0.04 -17.33
N SER A 457 41.51 1.24 -17.10
CA SER A 457 40.07 1.45 -16.97
C SER A 457 39.36 0.74 -18.13
N TRP A 458 38.50 -0.21 -17.80
CA TRP A 458 37.64 -0.96 -18.73
C TRP A 458 36.73 -0.06 -19.58
N PHE A 459 36.70 1.26 -19.28
CA PHE A 459 35.98 2.28 -20.04
C PHE A 459 36.85 3.39 -20.64
N ALA A 460 38.16 3.46 -20.37
CA ALA A 460 39.01 4.53 -20.91
C ALA A 460 39.96 3.99 -21.98
N LYS A 461 39.63 4.27 -23.23
CA LYS A 461 40.55 4.07 -24.36
C LYS A 461 41.59 5.21 -24.34
N GLY A 462 42.72 4.96 -23.68
CA GLY A 462 43.96 5.70 -23.89
C GLY A 462 44.28 6.80 -22.87
N SER A 463 45.09 6.45 -21.86
CA SER A 463 46.16 7.30 -21.30
C SER A 463 46.93 6.43 -20.30
N LYS A 464 48.25 6.42 -20.40
CA LYS A 464 49.16 5.66 -19.52
C LYS A 464 49.53 6.40 -18.23
N ASP A 465 48.93 7.57 -17.99
CA ASP A 465 49.18 8.36 -16.80
C ASP A 465 47.96 8.30 -15.86
N ASN A 466 48.19 7.79 -14.66
CA ASN A 466 47.27 7.83 -13.53
C ASN A 466 47.00 9.30 -13.13
N LEU A 467 46.15 10.00 -13.87
CA LEU A 467 45.73 11.35 -13.54
C LEU A 467 44.72 11.30 -12.38
N ILE A 468 45.14 11.92 -11.27
CA ILE A 468 44.26 12.31 -10.18
C ILE A 468 43.47 13.52 -10.65
N ASP A 469 42.17 13.53 -10.33
CA ASP A 469 41.28 14.67 -10.54
C ASP A 469 40.78 15.21 -9.21
N ALA A 470 40.25 16.43 -9.21
CA ALA A 470 39.63 16.99 -8.02
C ALA A 470 38.45 16.12 -7.58
N GLY A 471 38.32 15.90 -6.26
CA GLY A 471 37.31 15.04 -5.66
C GLY A 471 37.71 13.57 -5.57
N ASP A 472 38.87 13.18 -6.11
CA ASP A 472 39.39 11.82 -5.95
C ASP A 472 39.83 11.56 -4.51
N VAL A 473 39.70 10.29 -4.10
CA VAL A 473 40.14 9.80 -2.80
C VAL A 473 41.20 8.71 -3.00
N ILE A 474 42.40 8.96 -2.48
CA ILE A 474 43.49 7.99 -2.42
C ILE A 474 43.36 7.19 -1.14
N VAL A 475 43.30 5.87 -1.26
CA VAL A 475 43.02 4.96 -0.15
C VAL A 475 44.20 4.04 0.05
N VAL A 476 44.78 4.10 1.25
CA VAL A 476 45.90 3.26 1.66
C VAL A 476 45.42 2.19 2.64
N PRO A 477 45.35 0.91 2.23
CA PRO A 477 44.90 -0.16 3.11
C PRO A 477 45.95 -0.60 4.12
N LEU A 478 45.49 -1.29 5.18
CA LEU A 478 46.34 -1.93 6.19
C LEU A 478 46.95 -3.23 5.64
N ASN A 479 48.25 -3.40 5.87
CA ASN A 479 49.02 -4.61 5.60
C ASN A 479 48.74 -5.65 6.67
N VAL A 480 47.80 -6.53 6.35
CA VAL A 480 47.48 -7.67 7.19
C VAL A 480 48.44 -8.81 6.81
N ARG A 481 49.51 -9.00 7.60
CA ARG A 481 50.47 -10.10 7.37
C ARG A 481 49.73 -11.43 7.28
N GLN A 482 50.06 -12.18 6.23
CA GLN A 482 49.49 -13.47 5.83
C GLN A 482 49.49 -14.49 6.97
N THR A 483 48.32 -14.77 7.55
CA THR A 483 48.00 -16.06 8.17
C THR A 483 47.11 -16.84 7.19
N ARG A 484 47.25 -18.18 7.15
CA ARG A 484 46.53 -19.09 6.22
C ARG A 484 44.99 -18.97 6.25
N PHE A 485 44.42 -18.34 7.28
CA PHE A 485 42.99 -18.06 7.40
C PHE A 485 42.55 -16.82 6.59
N LEU A 486 43.46 -15.88 6.34
CA LEU A 486 43.18 -14.62 5.64
C LEU A 486 43.36 -14.68 4.13
N GLU A 487 43.99 -15.74 3.59
CA GLU A 487 44.06 -15.97 2.14
C GLU A 487 42.66 -16.15 1.50
N ASN A 488 41.67 -16.58 2.29
CA ASN A 488 40.29 -16.81 1.83
C ASN A 488 39.29 -15.71 2.22
N LEU A 489 39.65 -14.77 3.12
CA LEU A 489 38.81 -13.62 3.45
C LEU A 489 39.16 -12.44 2.52
N THR A 490 38.70 -12.52 1.27
CA THR A 490 38.71 -11.41 0.29
C THR A 490 37.93 -10.17 0.75
N TYR A 491 37.28 -10.25 1.91
CA TYR A 491 36.35 -9.29 2.51
C TYR A 491 36.96 -7.98 3.04
N GLY A 492 38.27 -7.92 3.28
CA GLY A 492 38.94 -6.66 3.67
C GLY A 492 38.76 -5.57 2.61
N THR A 493 38.72 -5.96 1.33
CA THR A 493 38.52 -5.05 0.19
C THR A 493 37.18 -4.31 0.25
N GLN A 494 36.11 -4.96 0.71
CA GLN A 494 34.76 -4.40 0.72
C GLN A 494 34.54 -3.39 1.85
N ILE A 495 35.20 -3.58 3.00
CA ILE A 495 35.17 -2.62 4.12
C ILE A 495 36.01 -1.38 3.79
N ILE A 496 37.19 -1.59 3.21
CA ILE A 496 38.04 -0.48 2.74
C ILE A 496 37.31 0.30 1.63
N TYR A 497 36.61 -0.40 0.74
CA TYR A 497 35.73 0.20 -0.27
C TYR A 497 34.61 1.04 0.35
N GLN A 498 33.92 0.55 1.39
CA GLN A 498 32.88 1.32 2.07
C GLN A 498 33.43 2.57 2.78
N LEU A 499 34.61 2.49 3.40
CA LEU A 499 35.26 3.65 4.04
C LEU A 499 35.71 4.69 3.00
N ALA A 500 36.23 4.23 1.87
CA ALA A 500 36.65 5.09 0.76
C ALA A 500 35.47 5.81 0.10
N VAL A 501 34.37 5.09 -0.15
CA VAL A 501 33.13 5.65 -0.69
C VAL A 501 32.47 6.59 0.33
N ALA A 502 32.53 6.28 1.62
CA ALA A 502 32.05 7.18 2.67
C ALA A 502 32.89 8.47 2.74
N ALA A 503 34.22 8.39 2.61
CA ALA A 503 35.07 9.57 2.51
C ALA A 503 34.77 10.41 1.26
N ALA A 504 34.56 9.77 0.11
CA ALA A 504 34.13 10.45 -1.12
C ALA A 504 32.74 11.11 -0.96
N ALA A 505 31.82 10.48 -0.20
CA ALA A 505 30.51 11.03 0.10
C ALA A 505 30.57 12.20 1.10
N VAL A 506 31.38 12.11 2.16
CA VAL A 506 31.54 13.18 3.17
C VAL A 506 32.20 14.43 2.57
N ASN A 507 33.10 14.27 1.61
CA ASN A 507 33.70 15.39 0.86
C ASN A 507 32.82 15.92 -0.29
N SER A 508 31.65 15.32 -0.52
CA SER A 508 30.68 15.75 -1.55
C SER A 508 29.54 16.63 -1.01
N PHE A 509 29.63 17.06 0.26
CA PHE A 509 28.70 17.96 0.94
C PHE A 509 29.36 19.23 1.45
#